data_AF-A0A4Y2IQ65-F1
#
_entry.id   AF-A0A4Y2IQ65-F1
#
_cell.length_a   1.000
_cell.length_b   1.000
_cell.length_c   1.000
_cell.angle_alpha   90.00
_cell.angle_beta   90.00
_cell.angle_gamma   90.00
#
_symmetry.space_group_name_H-M   'P 1'
#
loop_
_entity.id
_entity.type
_entity.pdbx_description
1 polymer ?
#
loop_
_entity_poly.entity_id
_entity_poly.type
_entity_poly.pdbx_seq_one_letter_code
_entity_poly.pdbx_strand_id
1 'polypeptide(L)'
;MRLSVRTYIPNPLRCFKRQRFGHSKTSCRRTLTCARCAEVGHDSSQCTDAEKCVNCKDAHTSFSRNCSAWKLEKEIITTKIKNQISYPEARKVVKSMTPTPGNSYVSGSKKSACSFRRQK
;
A
#
# COMPACT_ATOMS: atom_id res chain seq x y z
N MET A 1 34.96 -16.55 14.14
CA MET A 1 34.67 -15.56 13.07
C MET A 1 33.19 -15.17 13.14
N ARG A 2 32.86 -13.87 13.18
CA ARG A 2 31.47 -13.38 13.02
C ARG A 2 31.33 -12.85 11.59
N LEU A 3 30.57 -13.55 10.75
CA LEU A 3 30.27 -13.11 9.39
C LEU A 3 29.13 -12.09 9.43
N SER A 4 29.34 -10.91 8.86
CA SER A 4 28.28 -9.91 8.72
C SER A 4 27.33 -10.35 7.60
N VAL A 5 26.10 -10.73 7.95
CA VAL A 5 25.08 -11.13 6.99
C VAL A 5 24.16 -9.95 6.71
N ARG A 6 23.90 -9.66 5.43
CA ARG A 6 22.91 -8.68 5.01
C ARG A 6 21.51 -9.23 5.21
N THR A 7 20.66 -8.51 5.93
CA THR A 7 19.25 -8.91 6.13
C THR A 7 18.52 -8.97 4.79
N TYR A 8 17.92 -10.12 4.50
CA TYR A 8 17.14 -10.34 3.27
C TYR A 8 15.80 -9.61 3.34
N ILE A 9 15.52 -8.77 2.34
CA ILE A 9 14.24 -8.05 2.21
C ILE A 9 13.52 -8.58 0.96
N PRO A 10 12.49 -9.44 1.12
CA PRO A 10 11.77 -10.03 0.00
C PRO A 10 11.00 -8.96 -0.79
N ASN A 11 10.62 -9.32 -2.01
CA ASN A 11 9.73 -8.49 -2.81
C ASN A 11 8.27 -8.62 -2.35
N PRO A 12 7.44 -7.57 -2.54
CA PRO A 12 6.02 -7.63 -2.21
C PRO A 12 5.34 -8.85 -2.84
N LEU A 13 4.63 -9.61 -2.02
CA LEU A 13 3.88 -10.78 -2.47
C LEU A 13 2.70 -10.31 -3.32
N ARG A 14 2.72 -10.66 -4.61
CA ARG A 14 1.65 -10.36 -5.56
C ARG A 14 0.80 -11.61 -5.81
N CYS A 15 -0.51 -11.46 -5.74
CA CYS A 15 -1.44 -12.49 -6.17
C CYS A 15 -1.49 -12.54 -7.70
N PHE A 16 -1.00 -13.62 -8.33
CA PHE A 16 -1.02 -13.74 -9.79
C PHE A 16 -2.43 -13.92 -10.39
N LYS A 17 -3.45 -14.21 -9.57
CA LYS A 17 -4.85 -14.21 -10.01
C LYS A 17 -5.41 -12.79 -10.17
N ARG A 18 -5.07 -11.86 -9.26
CA ARG A 18 -5.72 -10.52 -9.22
C ARG A 18 -4.79 -9.33 -9.15
N GLN A 19 -3.49 -9.59 -9.19
CA GLN A 19 -2.41 -8.60 -9.18
C GLN A 19 -2.36 -7.69 -7.94
N ARG A 20 -3.18 -7.98 -6.93
CA ARG A 20 -3.17 -7.28 -5.64
C ARG A 20 -2.09 -7.85 -4.72
N PHE A 21 -1.54 -6.98 -3.86
CA PHE A 21 -0.54 -7.36 -2.88
C PHE A 21 -1.16 -8.06 -1.65
N GLY A 22 -0.35 -8.88 -0.97
CA GLY A 22 -0.64 -9.42 0.36
C GLY A 22 -1.03 -10.90 0.43
N HIS A 23 -1.36 -11.56 -0.68
CA HIS A 23 -1.67 -13.00 -0.69
C HIS A 23 -1.20 -13.69 -1.98
N SER A 24 -1.05 -15.01 -1.92
CA SER A 24 -0.66 -15.85 -3.05
C SER A 24 -1.87 -16.20 -3.94
N LYS A 25 -1.59 -16.81 -5.11
CA LYS A 25 -2.63 -17.31 -6.04
C LYS A 25 -3.55 -18.35 -5.38
N THR A 26 -2.99 -19.23 -4.54
CA THR A 26 -3.71 -20.33 -3.89
C THR A 26 -4.72 -19.85 -2.85
N SER A 27 -4.40 -18.78 -2.13
CA SER A 27 -5.31 -18.17 -1.14
C SER A 27 -6.39 -17.27 -1.79
N CYS A 28 -6.27 -16.98 -3.09
CA CYS A 28 -7.18 -16.06 -3.77
C CYS A 28 -8.53 -16.70 -4.10
N ARG A 29 -9.61 -16.13 -3.55
CA ARG A 29 -11.01 -16.55 -3.78
C ARG A 29 -11.73 -15.78 -4.89
N ARG A 30 -11.03 -14.87 -5.59
CA ARG A 30 -11.65 -13.94 -6.55
C ARG A 30 -11.16 -14.26 -7.97
N THR A 31 -11.87 -13.74 -8.96
CA THR A 31 -11.71 -14.03 -10.40
C THR A 31 -10.37 -13.55 -10.96
N LEU A 32 -9.98 -14.07 -12.13
CA LEU A 32 -8.76 -13.67 -12.83
C LEU A 32 -8.84 -12.21 -13.28
N THR A 33 -7.78 -11.45 -13.05
CA THR A 33 -7.60 -10.06 -13.49
C THR A 33 -6.30 -9.94 -14.28
N CYS A 34 -6.40 -9.33 -15.46
CA CYS A 34 -5.29 -9.11 -16.36
C CYS A 34 -4.19 -8.25 -15.71
N ALA A 35 -2.94 -8.68 -15.83
CA ALA A 35 -1.78 -7.94 -15.33
C ALA A 35 -1.45 -6.68 -16.12
N ARG A 36 -1.94 -6.59 -17.36
CA ARG A 36 -1.68 -5.48 -18.28
C ARG A 36 -2.73 -4.38 -18.13
N CYS A 37 -4.02 -4.69 -18.32
CA CYS A 37 -5.10 -3.69 -18.38
C CYS A 37 -6.00 -3.63 -17.14
N ALA A 38 -5.74 -4.45 -16.11
CA ALA A 38 -6.54 -4.52 -14.89
C ALA A 38 -8.01 -4.98 -15.08
N GLU A 39 -8.40 -5.43 -16.28
CA GLU A 39 -9.73 -5.96 -16.54
C GLU A 39 -9.88 -7.43 -16.11
N VAL A 40 -11.12 -7.81 -15.79
CA VAL A 40 -11.46 -9.15 -15.31
C VAL A 40 -11.83 -10.05 -16.49
N GLY A 41 -11.44 -11.32 -16.42
CA GLY A 41 -11.93 -12.36 -17.34
C GLY A 41 -10.94 -12.85 -18.39
N HIS A 42 -9.72 -12.32 -18.43
CA HIS A 42 -8.67 -12.81 -19.33
C HIS A 42 -7.25 -12.71 -18.73
N ASP A 43 -6.31 -13.46 -19.32
CA ASP A 43 -4.89 -13.47 -18.97
C ASP A 43 -4.10 -12.43 -19.79
N SER A 44 -2.97 -11.98 -19.25
CA SER A 44 -2.14 -10.94 -19.90
C SER A 44 -1.33 -11.40 -21.11
N SER A 45 -1.37 -12.70 -21.48
CA SER A 45 -0.56 -13.24 -22.59
C SER A 45 -1.00 -12.72 -23.96
N GLN A 46 -2.30 -12.53 -24.17
CA GLN A 46 -2.89 -12.08 -25.44
C GLN A 46 -3.59 -10.71 -25.31
N CYS A 47 -3.30 -9.97 -24.23
CA CYS A 47 -3.94 -8.69 -23.98
C CYS A 47 -3.22 -7.56 -24.74
N THR A 48 -3.96 -6.91 -25.64
CA THR A 48 -3.51 -5.74 -26.42
C THR A 48 -4.04 -4.41 -25.89
N ASP A 49 -4.82 -4.45 -24.82
CA ASP A 49 -5.43 -3.26 -24.22
C ASP A 49 -4.38 -2.33 -23.59
N ALA A 50 -4.79 -1.08 -23.35
CA ALA A 50 -3.99 -0.08 -22.68
C ALA A 50 -3.56 -0.54 -21.28
N GLU A 51 -2.31 -0.23 -20.93
CA GLU A 51 -1.75 -0.62 -19.64
C GLU A 51 -2.39 0.17 -18.50
N LYS A 52 -2.77 -0.55 -17.44
CA LYS A 52 -3.42 0.01 -16.26
C LYS A 52 -3.08 -0.83 -15.04
N CYS A 53 -2.69 -0.15 -13.96
CA CYS A 53 -2.35 -0.81 -12.72
C CYS A 53 -3.58 -1.02 -11.83
N VAL A 54 -3.79 -2.25 -11.33
CA VAL A 54 -4.89 -2.57 -10.40
C VAL A 54 -4.76 -1.82 -9.05
N ASN A 55 -3.53 -1.47 -8.65
CA ASN A 55 -3.25 -0.93 -7.32
C ASN A 55 -3.25 0.60 -7.28
N CYS A 56 -2.59 1.28 -8.23
CA CYS A 56 -2.53 2.75 -8.29
C CYS A 56 -3.39 3.38 -9.39
N LYS A 57 -3.92 2.59 -10.34
CA LYS A 57 -4.73 3.04 -11.49
C LYS A 57 -3.99 3.88 -12.55
N ASP A 58 -2.68 4.04 -12.43
CA ASP A 58 -1.87 4.72 -13.44
C ASP A 58 -1.63 3.86 -14.69
N ALA A 59 -1.17 4.51 -15.76
CA ALA A 59 -0.86 3.89 -17.05
C ALA A 59 0.45 3.10 -17.05
N HIS A 60 0.45 1.95 -16.38
CA HIS A 60 1.53 0.96 -16.42
C HIS A 60 1.02 -0.42 -16.00
N THR A 61 1.77 -1.47 -16.37
CA THR A 61 1.46 -2.84 -15.94
C THR A 61 1.50 -3.02 -14.43
N SER A 62 0.65 -3.92 -13.90
CA SER A 62 0.53 -4.17 -12.45
C SER A 62 1.80 -4.76 -11.80
N PHE A 63 2.83 -5.13 -12.57
CA PHE A 63 4.12 -5.62 -12.07
C PHE A 63 5.25 -4.59 -12.17
N SER A 64 4.96 -3.36 -12.63
CA SER A 64 5.95 -2.29 -12.71
C SER A 64 6.51 -1.93 -11.33
N ARG A 65 7.84 -1.86 -11.24
CA ARG A 65 8.57 -1.43 -10.03
C ARG A 65 8.48 0.09 -9.80
N ASN A 66 8.06 0.82 -10.83
CA ASN A 66 7.85 2.27 -10.76
C ASN A 66 6.50 2.64 -10.12
N CYS A 67 5.63 1.66 -9.89
CA CYS A 67 4.33 1.85 -9.25
C CYS A 67 4.49 2.43 -7.82
N SER A 68 3.76 3.50 -7.53
CA SER A 68 3.70 4.12 -6.20
C SER A 68 3.24 3.12 -5.13
N ALA A 69 2.20 2.34 -5.42
CA ALA A 69 1.71 1.30 -4.52
C ALA A 69 2.74 0.19 -4.27
N TRP A 70 3.55 -0.16 -5.28
CA TRP A 70 4.63 -1.15 -5.11
C TRP A 70 5.74 -0.61 -4.20
N LYS A 71 6.15 0.65 -4.38
CA LYS A 71 7.16 1.30 -3.53
C LYS A 71 6.71 1.36 -2.07
N LEU A 72 5.46 1.76 -1.83
CA LEU A 72 4.87 1.78 -0.48
C LEU A 72 4.86 0.37 0.15
N GLU A 73 4.45 -0.66 -0.58
CA GLU A 73 4.45 -2.03 -0.06
C GLU A 73 5.88 -2.55 0.20
N LYS A 74 6.86 -2.17 -0.62
CA LYS A 74 8.27 -2.49 -0.39
C LYS A 74 8.80 -1.81 0.88
N GLU A 75 8.42 -0.57 1.14
CA GLU A 75 8.76 0.15 2.37
C GLU A 75 8.14 -0.52 3.59
N ILE A 76 6.86 -0.91 3.54
CA ILE A 76 6.18 -1.62 4.64
C ILE A 76 6.92 -2.92 4.98
N ILE A 77 7.27 -3.73 3.98
CA ILE A 77 8.02 -4.99 4.19
C ILE A 77 9.42 -4.71 4.73
N THR A 78 10.06 -3.66 4.23
CA THR A 78 11.39 -3.24 4.71
C THR A 78 11.34 -2.85 6.18
N THR A 79 10.38 -2.01 6.58
CA THR A 79 10.17 -1.58 7.97
C THR A 79 9.80 -2.75 8.87
N LYS A 80 8.95 -3.67 8.39
CA LYS A 80 8.61 -4.91 9.09
C LYS A 80 9.87 -5.71 9.46
N ILE A 81 10.79 -5.87 8.52
CA ILE A 81 12.01 -6.68 8.71
C ILE A 81 13.08 -5.93 9.49
N LYS A 82 13.25 -4.62 9.25
CA LYS A 82 14.22 -3.80 9.98
C LYS A 82 13.86 -3.65 11.45
N ASN A 83 12.59 -3.43 11.75
CA ASN A 83 12.11 -3.18 13.11
C ASN A 83 11.55 -4.44 13.79
N GLN A 84 11.47 -5.56 13.07
CA GLN A 84 10.92 -6.84 13.57
C GLN A 84 9.49 -6.70 14.16
N ILE A 85 8.67 -5.86 13.55
CA ILE A 85 7.28 -5.60 13.96
C ILE A 85 6.27 -6.36 13.09
N SER A 86 5.01 -6.39 13.51
CA SER A 86 3.95 -6.99 12.70
C SER A 86 3.68 -6.17 11.43
N TYR A 87 3.11 -6.81 10.40
CA TYR A 87 2.72 -6.12 9.16
C TYR A 87 1.75 -4.93 9.36
N PRO A 88 0.66 -5.05 10.16
CA PRO A 88 -0.23 -3.91 10.38
C PRO A 88 0.45 -2.76 11.11
N GLU A 89 1.39 -3.03 12.02
CA GLU A 89 2.18 -2.01 12.69
C GLU A 89 3.14 -1.32 11.72
N ALA A 90 3.87 -2.08 10.91
CA ALA A 90 4.74 -1.52 9.87
C ALA A 90 3.99 -0.59 8.91
N ARG A 91 2.75 -0.96 8.55
CA ARG A 91 1.88 -0.12 7.72
C ARG A 91 1.48 1.18 8.42
N LYS A 92 1.22 1.16 9.73
CA LYS A 92 0.95 2.37 10.52
C LYS A 92 2.18 3.29 10.54
N VAL A 93 3.37 2.72 10.76
CA VAL A 93 4.65 3.47 10.79
C VAL A 93 4.91 4.15 9.44
N VAL A 94 4.85 3.42 8.32
CA VAL A 94 5.07 4.01 6.99
C VAL A 94 4.03 5.10 6.70
N LYS A 95 2.76 4.86 7.04
CA LYS A 95 1.70 5.87 6.86
C LYS A 95 1.94 7.14 7.69
N SER A 96 2.50 7.03 8.88
CA SER A 96 2.88 8.21 9.68
C SER A 96 4.13 8.93 9.15
N MET A 97 5.03 8.23 8.45
CA MET A 97 6.25 8.81 7.88
C MET A 97 6.04 9.50 6.53
N THR A 98 4.95 9.18 5.83
CA THR A 98 4.52 9.91 4.62
C THR A 98 3.47 10.97 5.02
N PRO A 99 3.85 12.17 5.51
CA PRO A 99 2.89 13.24 5.69
C PRO A 99 2.35 13.62 4.30
N THR A 100 1.03 13.59 4.17
CA THR A 100 0.32 14.04 2.98
C THR A 100 0.82 15.44 2.56
N PRO A 101 1.16 15.69 1.28
CA PRO A 101 1.35 17.04 0.79
C PRO A 101 -0.02 17.74 0.83
N GLY A 102 -0.36 18.37 1.96
CA GLY A 102 -1.66 19.01 2.15
C GLY A 102 -2.07 19.31 3.59
N ASN A 103 -1.40 18.77 4.61
CA ASN A 103 -1.71 19.11 6.00
C ASN A 103 -0.71 20.12 6.57
N SER A 104 -0.70 21.31 5.99
CA SER A 104 -0.17 22.51 6.64
C SER A 104 -1.29 23.15 7.49
N TYR A 105 -1.11 23.11 8.80
CA TYR A 105 -1.58 24.08 9.80
C TYR A 105 -3.09 24.45 9.82
N VAL A 106 -3.83 23.93 10.81
CA VAL A 106 -4.96 24.67 11.39
C VAL A 106 -4.68 24.83 12.89
N SER A 107 -3.94 25.89 13.23
CA SER A 107 -4.06 26.48 14.56
C SER A 107 -5.14 27.56 14.49
N GLY A 108 -6.13 27.45 15.36
CA GLY A 108 -7.15 28.48 15.52
C GLY A 108 -7.92 28.21 16.79
N SER A 109 -7.25 28.32 17.93
CA SER A 109 -7.91 28.39 19.23
C SER A 109 -8.98 29.48 19.20
N LYS A 110 -10.25 29.11 19.35
CA LYS A 110 -11.25 30.02 19.90
C LYS A 110 -11.65 29.47 21.26
N LYS A 111 -11.02 30.04 22.29
CA LYS A 111 -11.57 29.99 23.64
C LYS A 111 -12.86 30.80 23.58
N SER A 112 -13.99 30.15 23.77
CA SER A 112 -15.22 30.85 24.11
C SER A 112 -15.74 30.23 25.40
N ALA A 113 -15.36 30.87 26.50
CA ALA A 113 -16.11 30.77 27.73
C ALA A 113 -17.48 31.39 27.47
N CYS A 114 -18.57 30.65 27.73
CA CYS A 114 -19.84 31.28 28.09
C CYS A 114 -20.73 30.29 28.85
N SER A 115 -20.74 30.47 30.17
CA SER A 115 -21.88 30.47 31.07
C SER A 115 -22.83 29.26 31.12
N PHE A 116 -22.65 28.51 32.20
CA PHE A 116 -23.70 27.74 32.87
C PHE A 116 -24.95 28.62 33.07
N ARG A 117 -26.09 28.22 32.51
CA ARG A 117 -27.41 28.66 33.01
C ARG A 117 -28.20 27.43 33.44
N ARG A 118 -28.26 27.24 34.75
CA ARG A 118 -29.34 26.52 35.46
C ARG A 118 -30.56 27.43 35.54
N GLN A 119 -31.74 26.87 35.33
CA GLN A 119 -33.08 27.37 35.71
C GLN A 119 -34.08 26.27 35.27
N LYS A 120 -35.13 25.90 35.99
CA LYS A 120 -35.54 25.97 37.39
C LYS A 120 -36.54 24.84 37.57
#